data_AF-Q5NIS7-F1
#
_entry.id   AF-Q5NIS7-F1
#
_cell.length_a   1.000
_cell.length_b   1.000
_cell.length_c   1.000
_cell.angle_alpha   90.00
_cell.angle_beta   90.00
_cell.angle_gamma   90.00
#
_symmetry.space_group_name_H-M   'P 1'
#
loop_
_entity.id
_entity.type
_entity.pdbx_description
1 polymer ?
#
loop_
_entity_poly.entity_id
_entity_poly.type
_entity_poly.pdbx_seq_one_letter_code
_entity_poly.pdbx_strand_id
1 'polypeptide(L)'
;MSRVRQLHNHIWNNQNFDKVKSVMDWLLATPQLYSAFSSLGCLEGDTYVVNPNALAILEEINYKLTYEDQTLRTFRRAIGFGQNVRSDLIPLLENAKDDA
;
A
#
# COMPACT_ATOMS: atom_id res chain seq x y z
N MET A 1 -21.24 -32.28 16.10
CA MET A 1 -20.79 -31.07 15.38
C MET A 1 -20.86 -31.33 13.87
N SER A 2 -21.29 -30.35 13.05
CA SER A 2 -21.36 -30.52 11.59
C SER A 2 -19.96 -30.45 10.95
N ARG A 3 -19.72 -31.27 9.93
CA ARG A 3 -18.45 -31.32 9.16
C ARG A 3 -18.03 -29.95 8.63
N VAL A 4 -19.01 -29.11 8.28
CA VAL A 4 -18.80 -27.72 7.85
C VAL A 4 -18.21 -26.86 8.98
N ARG A 5 -18.69 -27.02 10.22
CA ARG A 5 -18.17 -26.30 11.38
C ARG A 5 -16.75 -26.74 11.75
N GLN A 6 -16.42 -28.01 11.53
CA GLN A 6 -15.05 -28.53 11.75
C GLN A 6 -14.07 -27.99 10.72
N LEU A 7 -14.45 -27.94 9.44
CA LEU A 7 -13.66 -27.32 8.38
C LEU A 7 -13.45 -25.81 8.62
N HIS A 8 -14.51 -25.09 9.00
CA HIS A 8 -14.40 -23.66 9.28
C HIS A 8 -13.43 -23.37 10.43
N ASN A 9 -13.51 -24.15 11.52
CA ASN A 9 -12.61 -24.03 12.65
C ASN A 9 -11.17 -24.45 12.32
N HIS A 10 -10.97 -25.45 11.46
CA HIS A 10 -9.64 -25.89 11.04
C HIS A 10 -8.94 -24.90 10.11
N ILE A 11 -9.69 -24.24 9.22
CA ILE A 11 -9.17 -23.18 8.35
C ILE A 11 -8.75 -21.96 9.19
N TRP A 12 -9.57 -21.57 10.17
CA TRP A 12 -9.28 -20.41 11.04
C TRP A 12 -8.18 -20.65 12.07
N ASN A 13 -8.00 -21.88 12.57
CA ASN A 13 -6.95 -22.22 13.54
C ASN A 13 -5.66 -22.73 12.87
N ASN A 14 -5.51 -22.55 11.56
CA ASN A 14 -4.32 -22.96 10.85
C ASN A 14 -3.16 -22.01 11.21
N GLN A 15 -2.12 -22.55 11.85
CA GLN A 15 -0.90 -21.83 12.21
C GLN A 15 -0.22 -21.12 11.01
N ASN A 16 -0.44 -21.59 9.78
CA ASN A 16 0.01 -20.87 8.58
C ASN A 16 -0.79 -19.59 8.32
N PHE A 17 -2.10 -19.58 8.58
CA PHE A 17 -2.94 -18.40 8.46
C PHE A 17 -2.56 -17.36 9.52
N ASP A 18 -2.34 -17.79 10.76
CA ASP A 18 -1.86 -16.92 11.84
C ASP A 18 -0.45 -16.35 11.55
N LYS A 19 0.43 -17.13 10.92
CA LYS A 19 1.74 -16.64 10.44
C LYS A 19 1.59 -15.60 9.33
N VAL A 20 0.73 -15.83 8.34
CA VAL A 20 0.49 -14.85 7.27
C VAL A 20 -0.11 -13.57 7.84
N LYS A 21 -1.07 -13.69 8.76
CA LYS A 21 -1.64 -12.56 9.48
C LYS A 21 -0.59 -11.83 10.32
N SER A 22 0.29 -12.54 11.02
CA SER A 22 1.40 -11.97 11.78
C SER A 22 2.44 -11.26 10.90
N VAL A 23 2.75 -11.79 9.72
CA VAL A 23 3.65 -11.13 8.75
C VAL A 23 3.00 -9.86 8.19
N MET A 24 1.70 -9.91 7.90
CA MET A 24 0.92 -8.79 7.40
C MET A 24 0.76 -7.71 8.48
N ASP A 25 0.46 -8.10 9.72
CA ASP A 25 0.40 -7.22 10.89
C ASP A 25 1.79 -6.62 11.20
N TRP A 26 2.88 -7.37 11.04
CA TRP A 26 4.26 -6.85 11.20
C TRP A 26 4.63 -5.85 10.10
N LEU A 27 4.24 -6.12 8.84
CA LEU A 27 4.42 -5.20 7.72
C LEU A 27 3.64 -3.89 7.99
N LEU A 28 2.40 -4.00 8.47
CA LEU A 28 1.55 -2.84 8.78
C LEU A 28 2.00 -2.09 10.04
N ALA A 29 2.66 -2.77 10.99
CA ALA A 29 3.19 -2.17 12.21
C ALA A 29 4.52 -1.43 12.00
N THR A 30 5.20 -1.62 10.87
CA THR A 30 6.36 -0.79 10.52
C THR A 30 5.90 0.63 10.11
N PRO A 31 6.24 1.69 10.86
CA PRO A 31 5.80 3.06 10.58
C PRO A 31 6.25 3.59 9.21
N GLN A 32 7.20 2.92 8.56
CA GLN A 32 7.65 3.24 7.20
C GLN A 32 6.57 3.04 6.13
N LEU A 33 5.45 2.40 6.50
CA LEU A 33 4.30 2.11 5.65
C LEU A 33 3.11 3.07 5.89
N TYR A 34 3.32 4.20 6.56
CA TYR A 34 2.53 5.38 6.20
C TYR A 34 2.91 5.72 4.77
N SER A 35 2.10 5.25 3.83
CA SER A 35 2.45 5.27 2.42
C SER A 35 2.66 6.72 2.00
N ALA A 36 3.86 7.09 1.58
CA ALA A 36 4.09 8.39 0.95
C ALA A 36 3.06 8.63 -0.19
N PHE A 37 2.54 7.56 -0.79
CA PHE A 37 1.49 7.65 -1.80
C PHE A 37 0.15 8.17 -1.26
N SER A 38 -0.24 7.83 -0.02
CA SER A 38 -1.49 8.38 0.54
C SER A 38 -1.41 9.89 0.81
N SER A 39 -0.21 10.47 0.73
CA SER A 39 -0.01 11.92 0.81
C SER A 39 -0.05 12.61 -0.55
N LEU A 40 -0.09 11.88 -1.67
CA LEU A 40 -0.12 12.45 -3.03
C LEU A 40 -1.42 13.21 -3.32
N GLY A 41 -2.49 12.88 -2.61
CA GLY A 41 -3.79 13.49 -2.77
C GLY A 41 -4.84 12.70 -2.01
N CYS A 42 -6.09 13.12 -2.14
CA CYS A 42 -7.22 12.42 -1.56
C CYS A 42 -8.44 12.54 -2.46
N LEU A 43 -9.37 11.60 -2.29
CA LEU A 43 -10.68 11.68 -2.91
C LEU A 43 -11.59 12.57 -2.05
N GLU A 44 -12.00 13.72 -2.58
CA GLU A 44 -13.01 14.59 -1.99
C GLU A 44 -14.32 14.47 -2.79
N GLY A 45 -15.21 13.58 -2.31
CA GLY A 45 -16.43 13.23 -3.05
C GLY A 45 -16.09 12.40 -4.30
N ASP A 46 -16.45 12.93 -5.47
CA ASP A 46 -16.15 12.31 -6.78
C ASP A 46 -14.88 12.89 -7.44
N THR A 47 -14.18 13.82 -6.78
CA THR A 47 -13.00 14.49 -7.32
C THR A 47 -11.75 14.05 -6.58
N TYR A 48 -10.68 13.70 -7.32
CA TYR A 48 -9.37 13.51 -6.72
C TYR A 48 -8.64 14.84 -6.62
N VAL A 49 -8.34 15.28 -5.41
CA VAL A 49 -7.62 16.52 -5.12
C VAL A 49 -6.14 16.21 -4.96
N VAL A 50 -5.35 16.69 -5.92
CA VAL A 50 -3.89 16.55 -5.91
C VAL A 50 -3.29 17.41 -4.78
N ASN A 51 -2.39 16.82 -4.00
CA ASN A 51 -1.65 17.57 -2.99
C ASN A 51 -0.73 18.61 -3.67
N PRO A 52 -0.71 19.88 -3.23
CA PRO A 52 0.20 20.89 -3.77
C PRO A 52 1.69 20.50 -3.72
N ASN A 53 2.06 19.62 -2.79
CA ASN A 53 3.43 19.11 -2.64
C ASN A 53 3.65 17.75 -3.34
N ALA A 54 2.76 17.33 -4.25
CA ALA A 54 2.83 16.03 -4.91
C ALA A 54 4.18 15.78 -5.59
N LEU A 55 4.81 16.79 -6.18
CA LEU A 55 6.14 16.66 -6.79
C LEU A 55 7.20 16.22 -5.77
N ALA A 56 7.32 16.91 -4.64
CA ALA A 56 8.31 16.58 -3.60
C ALA A 56 8.07 15.17 -3.03
N ILE A 57 6.80 14.77 -2.90
CA ILE A 57 6.42 13.43 -2.44
C ILE A 57 6.82 12.36 -3.48
N LEU A 58 6.60 12.62 -4.77
CA LEU A 58 7.03 11.72 -5.86
C LEU A 58 8.55 11.60 -5.92
N GLU A 59 9.29 12.69 -5.69
CA GLU A 59 10.76 12.67 -5.60
C GLU A 59 11.24 11.80 -4.43
N GLU A 60 10.58 11.89 -3.27
CA GLU A 60 10.88 11.03 -2.11
C GLU A 60 10.58 9.55 -2.41
N ILE A 61 9.45 9.26 -3.04
CA ILE A 61 9.09 7.91 -3.50
C ILE A 61 10.15 7.38 -4.46
N ASN A 62 10.57 8.18 -5.43
CA ASN A 62 11.58 7.80 -6.42
C ASN A 62 12.94 7.56 -5.75
N TYR A 63 13.34 8.40 -4.80
CA TYR A 63 14.54 8.21 -3.99
C TYR A 63 14.49 6.87 -3.25
N LYS A 64 13.39 6.59 -2.54
CA LYS A 64 13.19 5.33 -1.80
C LYS A 64 13.20 4.10 -2.74
N LEU A 65 12.62 4.20 -3.93
CA LEU A 65 12.66 3.13 -4.95
C LEU A 65 14.05 2.92 -5.55
N THR A 66 14.83 3.99 -5.70
CA THR A 66 16.18 3.96 -6.31
C THR A 66 17.20 3.36 -5.35
N TYR A 67 17.12 3.74 -4.07
CA TYR A 67 18.11 3.38 -3.05
C TYR A 67 17.61 2.29 -2.08
N GLU A 68 16.48 1.63 -2.37
CA GLU A 68 16.05 0.47 -1.58
C GLU A 68 17.08 -0.66 -1.62
N ASP A 69 17.10 -1.47 -0.55
CA ASP A 69 17.85 -2.72 -0.53
C ASP A 69 17.38 -3.61 -1.69
N GLN A 70 18.32 -3.95 -2.58
CA GLN A 70 18.01 -4.64 -3.84
C GLN A 70 17.67 -6.12 -3.65
N THR A 71 18.00 -6.70 -2.50
CA THR A 71 17.71 -8.10 -2.16
C THR A 71 16.30 -8.22 -1.61
N LEU A 72 15.94 -7.34 -0.67
CA LEU A 72 14.67 -7.38 0.03
C LEU A 72 13.55 -6.68 -0.76
N ARG A 73 13.86 -5.56 -1.43
CA ARG A 73 12.90 -4.72 -2.18
C ARG A 73 11.64 -4.40 -1.38
N THR A 74 11.79 -4.16 -0.08
CA THR A 74 10.69 -4.04 0.87
C THR A 74 9.75 -2.89 0.50
N PHE A 75 10.29 -1.75 0.06
CA PHE A 75 9.49 -0.59 -0.29
C PHE A 75 8.65 -0.84 -1.54
N ARG A 76 9.24 -1.43 -2.58
CA ARG A 76 8.50 -1.82 -3.79
C ARG A 76 7.43 -2.88 -3.53
N ARG A 77 7.72 -3.86 -2.68
CA ARG A 77 6.73 -4.87 -2.26
C ARG A 77 5.57 -4.24 -1.52
N ALA A 78 5.85 -3.29 -0.62
CA ALA A 78 4.85 -2.48 0.07
C ALA A 78 3.92 -1.73 -0.91
N ILE A 79 4.48 -1.06 -1.93
CA ILE A 79 3.72 -0.37 -2.98
C ILE A 79 2.79 -1.33 -3.72
N GLY A 80 3.29 -2.52 -4.09
CA GLY A 80 2.49 -3.54 -4.75
C GLY A 80 1.38 -4.09 -3.85
N PHE A 81 1.70 -4.34 -2.58
CA PHE A 81 0.75 -4.85 -1.59
C PHE A 81 -0.37 -3.86 -1.30
N GLY A 82 -0.03 -2.58 -1.11
CA GLY A 82 -0.99 -1.49 -0.90
C GLY A 82 -1.75 -1.08 -2.16
N GLN A 83 -1.43 -1.66 -3.33
CA GLN A 83 -2.02 -1.31 -4.62
C GLN A 83 -1.85 0.19 -4.98
N ASN A 84 -0.79 0.83 -4.48
CA ASN A 84 -0.62 2.28 -4.53
C ASN A 84 -0.54 2.86 -5.95
N VAL A 85 -0.10 2.05 -6.93
CA VAL A 85 -0.16 2.46 -8.33
C VAL A 85 -1.62 2.70 -8.76
N ARG A 86 -2.52 1.79 -8.39
CA ARG A 86 -3.93 1.86 -8.77
C ARG A 86 -4.69 2.89 -7.94
N SER A 87 -4.46 2.94 -6.63
CA SER A 87 -5.21 3.82 -5.73
C SER A 87 -4.73 5.26 -5.72
N ASP A 88 -3.44 5.50 -5.98
CA ASP A 88 -2.84 6.83 -5.80
C ASP A 88 -2.23 7.38 -7.10
N LEU A 89 -1.39 6.61 -7.80
CA LEU A 89 -0.72 7.13 -9.02
C LEU A 89 -1.67 7.34 -10.19
N ILE A 90 -2.57 6.40 -10.48
CA ILE A 90 -3.51 6.55 -11.60
C ILE A 90 -4.40 7.79 -11.38
N PRO A 91 -5.08 7.97 -10.23
CA PRO A 91 -5.88 9.17 -9.99
C PRO A 91 -5.05 10.46 -10.02
N LEU A 92 -3.81 10.43 -9.51
CA LEU A 92 -2.90 11.56 -9.61
C LEU A 92 -2.64 11.95 -11.07
N LEU A 93 -2.34 11.00 -11.94
CA LEU A 93 -2.06 11.26 -13.36
C LEU A 93 -3.31 11.73 -14.13
N GLU A 94 -4.49 11.24 -13.77
CA GLU A 94 -5.76 11.66 -14.37
C GLU A 94 -6.15 13.10 -13.97
N ASN A 95 -5.68 13.58 -12.82
CA ASN A 95 -6.09 14.86 -12.23
C ASN A 95 -4.95 15.89 -12.11
N ALA A 96 -3.72 15.51 -12.42
CA ALA A 96 -2.62 16.45 -12.60
C ALA A 96 -2.97 17.35 -13.79
N LYS A 97 -3.01 18.66 -13.54
CA LYS A 97 -3.23 19.62 -14.60
C LYS A 97 -1.94 19.73 -15.42
N ASP A 98 -2.07 19.87 -16.73
CA ASP A 98 -0.96 20.34 -17.54
C ASP A 98 -0.59 21.74 -17.05
N ASP A 99 0.65 21.91 -16.61
CA ASP A 99 1.22 23.24 -16.44
C ASP A 99 1.33 23.84 -17.85
N ALA A 100 0.41 24.76 -18.15
CA ALA A 100 0.28 25.45 -19.43
C ALA A 100 1.47 26.40 -19.71
#